data_AF-A0A946ADS0-F1
#
_entry.id   AF-A0A946ADS0-F1
#
_cell.length_a   1.000
_cell.length_b   1.000
_cell.length_c   1.000
_cell.angle_alpha   90.00
_cell.angle_beta   90.00
_cell.angle_gamma   90.00
#
_symmetry.space_group_name_H-M   'P 1'
#
loop_
_entity.id
_entity.type
_entity.pdbx_description
1 polymer ?
#
loop_
_entity_poly.entity_id
_entity_poly.type
_entity_poly.pdbx_seq_one_letter_code
_entity_poly.pdbx_strand_id
1 'polypeptide(L)'
;MNETPRLMRTFPAAGDEQVTLANMQEGPFNRWAFRNLRRMLPTGNVWSGDGEVTELPVQSLYLDDIEFPDKNGATMTVKQMLDSNYTDGFVVLHQGTTSCTNSLICEQDSHSRWQ
;
A
#
# COMPACT_ATOMS: atom_id res chain seq x y z
N MET A 1 14.05 -10.70 -4.72
CA MET A 1 14.43 -9.48 -3.97
C MET A 1 14.88 -8.43 -4.99
N ASN A 2 13.96 -7.68 -5.58
CA ASN A 2 14.36 -6.47 -6.33
C ASN A 2 14.44 -5.34 -5.31
N GLU A 3 15.60 -4.72 -5.19
CA GLU A 3 15.87 -3.60 -4.31
C GLU A 3 14.78 -2.52 -4.51
N THR A 4 14.15 -2.08 -3.41
CA THR A 4 13.27 -0.91 -3.44
C THR A 4 14.14 0.31 -3.79
N PRO A 5 13.91 0.96 -4.94
CA PRO A 5 14.76 2.07 -5.36
C PRO A 5 14.73 3.19 -4.33
N ARG A 6 15.92 3.76 -4.07
CA ARG A 6 16.15 4.74 -3.01
C ARG A 6 15.70 6.15 -3.43
N LEU A 7 14.44 6.30 -3.81
CA LEU A 7 13.88 7.57 -4.28
C LEU A 7 13.80 8.62 -3.17
N MET A 8 14.12 9.87 -3.50
CA MET A 8 13.92 11.07 -2.66
C MET A 8 14.49 10.98 -1.23
N ARG A 9 15.66 10.33 -1.03
CA ARG A 9 16.28 10.16 0.30
C ARG A 9 17.14 11.34 0.76
N THR A 10 17.60 12.19 -0.15
CA THR A 10 18.45 13.35 0.13
C THR A 10 17.81 14.64 -0.42
N PHE A 11 18.35 15.80 -0.04
CA PHE A 11 17.85 17.09 -0.50
C PHE A 11 18.99 17.97 -1.06
N PRO A 12 18.97 18.33 -2.37
CA PRO A 12 18.13 17.70 -3.40
C PRO A 12 18.58 16.25 -3.66
N ALA A 13 17.65 15.37 -4.02
CA ALA A 13 17.98 14.02 -4.46
C ALA A 13 18.79 14.04 -5.76
N ALA A 14 19.59 13.00 -6.00
CA ALA A 14 20.27 12.84 -7.29
C ALA A 14 19.25 12.75 -8.44
N GLY A 15 19.61 13.19 -9.64
CA GLY A 15 18.65 13.36 -10.74
C GLY A 15 17.91 12.07 -11.14
N ASP A 16 18.57 10.92 -11.03
CA ASP A 16 18.01 9.58 -11.26
C ASP A 16 17.13 9.06 -10.11
N GLU A 17 17.23 9.67 -8.93
CA GLU A 17 16.41 9.36 -7.75
C GLU A 17 15.28 10.38 -7.52
N GLN A 18 15.17 11.40 -8.39
CA GLN A 18 14.16 12.44 -8.30
C GLN A 18 12.81 11.99 -8.86
N VAL A 19 11.78 12.22 -8.06
CA VAL A 19 10.39 12.03 -8.47
C VAL A 19 9.82 13.39 -8.88
N THR A 20 9.35 13.48 -10.11
CA THR A 20 8.86 14.70 -10.76
C THR A 20 7.45 14.48 -11.32
N LEU A 21 6.75 15.56 -11.68
CA LEU A 21 5.44 15.42 -12.33
C LEU A 21 5.50 14.65 -13.66
N ALA A 22 6.64 14.69 -14.35
CA ALA A 22 6.81 14.00 -15.63
C ALA A 22 6.91 12.47 -15.48
N ASN A 23 7.52 11.97 -14.39
CA ASN A 23 7.79 10.54 -14.20
C ASN A 23 6.93 9.88 -13.10
N MET A 24 6.09 10.63 -12.38
CA MET A 24 5.38 10.17 -11.18
C MET A 24 4.48 8.94 -11.38
N GLN A 25 4.03 8.67 -12.63
CA GLN A 25 3.16 7.53 -12.94
C GLN A 25 3.95 6.28 -13.33
N GLU A 26 5.22 6.43 -13.67
CA GLU A 26 6.06 5.36 -14.19
C GLU A 26 6.73 4.57 -13.06
N GLY A 27 6.94 3.28 -13.30
CA GLY A 27 7.79 2.47 -12.43
C GLY A 27 9.25 2.89 -12.60
N PRO A 28 10.02 3.07 -11.51
CA PRO A 28 9.64 2.82 -10.13
C PRO A 28 9.15 4.06 -9.33
N PHE A 29 9.12 5.24 -9.95
CA PHE A 29 8.81 6.53 -9.30
C PHE A 29 7.44 6.56 -8.64
N ASN A 30 6.46 5.87 -9.22
CA ASN A 30 5.10 5.74 -8.71
C ASN A 30 5.02 5.22 -7.26
N ARG A 31 5.97 4.39 -6.83
CA ARG A 31 6.02 3.84 -5.46
C ARG A 31 6.23 4.90 -4.39
N TRP A 32 6.95 5.97 -4.72
CA TRP A 32 7.11 7.12 -3.83
C TRP A 32 6.01 8.15 -4.09
N ALA A 33 5.70 8.43 -5.36
CA ALA A 33 4.73 9.45 -5.75
C ALA A 33 3.35 9.22 -5.14
N PHE A 34 2.81 8.00 -5.21
CA PHE A 34 1.46 7.72 -4.70
C PHE A 34 1.36 7.82 -3.17
N ARG A 35 2.47 7.61 -2.45
CA ARG A 35 2.55 7.86 -1.00
C ARG A 35 2.76 9.33 -0.64
N ASN A 36 3.12 10.18 -1.61
CA ASN A 36 3.51 11.58 -1.38
C ASN A 36 2.74 12.56 -2.29
N LEU A 37 1.59 12.14 -2.84
CA LEU A 37 0.91 12.87 -3.90
C LEU A 37 0.55 14.31 -3.51
N ARG A 38 0.14 14.54 -2.25
CA ARG A 38 -0.18 15.87 -1.70
C ARG A 38 1.01 16.84 -1.70
N ARG A 39 2.25 16.33 -1.78
CA ARG A 39 3.46 17.17 -1.91
C ARG A 39 3.75 17.57 -3.36
N MET A 40 3.17 16.85 -4.33
CA MET A 40 3.44 17.02 -5.75
C MET A 40 2.33 17.75 -6.48
N LEU A 41 1.07 17.48 -6.12
CA LEU A 41 -0.11 18.00 -6.80
C LEU A 41 -1.03 18.73 -5.82
N PRO A 42 -1.79 19.73 -6.28
CA PRO A 42 -2.88 20.30 -5.49
C PRO A 42 -3.92 19.22 -5.18
N THR A 43 -4.11 18.92 -3.89
CA THR A 43 -5.15 17.99 -3.42
C THR A 43 -6.10 18.70 -2.49
N GLY A 44 -7.41 18.49 -2.68
CA GLY A 44 -8.42 18.88 -1.69
C GLY A 44 -8.46 17.90 -0.53
N ASN A 45 -8.90 18.38 0.64
CA ASN A 45 -9.24 17.48 1.73
C ASN A 45 -10.64 16.91 1.50
N VAL A 46 -10.81 15.59 1.64
CA VAL A 46 -12.11 14.93 1.64
C VAL A 46 -12.44 14.58 3.08
N TRP A 47 -13.45 15.23 3.62
CA TRP A 47 -13.86 15.06 5.01
C TRP A 47 -14.71 13.80 5.18
N SER A 48 -14.48 13.06 6.27
CA SER A 48 -15.18 11.81 6.60
C SER A 48 -16.53 12.00 7.29
N GLY A 49 -16.93 13.24 7.58
CA GLY A 49 -18.13 13.56 8.37
C GLY A 49 -17.86 13.69 9.87
N ASP A 50 -18.88 14.14 10.62
CA ASP A 50 -18.86 14.26 12.09
C ASP A 50 -19.24 12.94 12.79
N GLY A 51 -19.62 11.92 12.02
CA GLY A 51 -20.07 10.64 12.55
C GLY A 51 -18.94 9.82 13.17
N GLU A 52 -19.30 8.90 14.06
CA GLU A 52 -18.33 7.97 14.63
C GLU A 52 -17.77 7.03 13.57
N VAL A 53 -16.49 6.67 13.71
CA VAL A 53 -15.85 5.66 12.88
C VAL A 53 -16.53 4.33 13.14
N THR A 54 -16.99 3.66 12.08
CA THR A 54 -17.51 2.30 12.19
C THR A 54 -16.34 1.32 12.10
N GLU A 55 -15.98 0.75 13.24
CA GLU A 55 -14.96 -0.29 13.33
C GLU A 55 -15.41 -1.54 12.57
N LEU A 56 -14.53 -2.08 11.73
CA LEU A 56 -14.74 -3.36 11.07
C LEU A 56 -14.20 -4.47 11.98
N PRO A 57 -15.04 -5.44 12.42
CA PRO A 57 -14.58 -6.53 13.26
C PRO A 57 -13.42 -7.28 12.60
N VAL A 58 -12.30 -7.43 13.32
CA VAL A 58 -11.12 -8.11 12.78
C VAL A 58 -11.15 -9.59 13.13
N GLN A 59 -10.95 -10.44 12.12
CA GLN A 59 -10.64 -11.86 12.28
C GLN A 59 -9.27 -12.11 11.67
N SER A 60 -8.23 -12.14 12.52
CA SER A 60 -6.86 -12.36 12.06
C SER A 60 -6.69 -13.76 11.48
N LEU A 61 -6.53 -13.85 10.16
CA LEU A 61 -6.15 -15.06 9.45
C LEU A 61 -4.79 -14.84 8.80
N TYR A 62 -3.92 -15.85 8.93
CA TYR A 62 -2.65 -15.85 8.22
C TYR A 62 -2.90 -16.23 6.75
N LEU A 63 -2.72 -15.27 5.85
CA LEU A 63 -3.05 -15.43 4.42
C LEU A 63 -1.84 -15.72 3.54
N ASP A 64 -0.63 -15.45 4.02
CA ASP A 64 0.58 -15.39 3.19
C ASP A 64 0.90 -16.67 2.45
N ASP A 65 0.64 -17.83 3.07
CA ASP A 65 0.96 -19.15 2.53
C ASP A 65 -0.21 -19.80 1.78
N ILE A 66 -1.32 -19.09 1.59
CA ILE A 66 -2.43 -19.60 0.78
C ILE A 66 -1.95 -19.73 -0.67
N GLU A 67 -1.97 -20.95 -1.18
CA GLU A 67 -1.60 -21.28 -2.56
C GLU A 67 -2.79 -21.17 -3.52
N PHE A 68 -2.52 -20.63 -4.71
CA PHE A 68 -3.47 -20.57 -5.81
C PHE A 68 -2.74 -20.55 -7.17
N PRO A 69 -3.40 -20.96 -8.27
CA PRO A 69 -2.81 -20.87 -9.59
C PRO A 69 -2.75 -19.43 -10.08
N ASP A 70 -1.60 -19.03 -10.62
CA ASP A 70 -1.41 -17.76 -11.29
C ASP A 70 -2.13 -17.73 -12.66
N LYS A 71 -2.04 -16.59 -13.36
CA LYS A 71 -2.65 -16.41 -14.69
C LYS A 71 -2.13 -17.40 -15.75
N ASN A 72 -1.00 -18.05 -15.51
CA ASN A 72 -0.38 -19.03 -16.40
C ASN A 72 -0.55 -20.47 -15.88
N GLY A 73 -1.30 -20.68 -14.78
CA GLY A 73 -1.53 -21.97 -14.15
C GLY A 73 -0.42 -22.46 -13.21
N ALA A 74 0.61 -21.66 -12.96
CA ALA A 74 1.67 -21.99 -12.00
C ALA A 74 1.21 -21.68 -10.57
N THR A 75 1.47 -22.57 -9.62
CA THR A 75 1.14 -22.32 -8.20
C THR A 75 1.98 -21.18 -7.66
N MET A 76 1.34 -20.22 -6.98
CA MET A 76 1.98 -19.18 -6.18
C MET A 76 1.23 -18.96 -4.87
N THR A 77 1.90 -18.38 -3.88
CA THR A 77 1.26 -17.97 -2.63
C THR A 77 0.74 -16.53 -2.69
N VAL A 78 -0.17 -16.16 -1.79
CA VAL A 78 -0.63 -14.76 -1.63
C VAL A 78 0.56 -13.84 -1.39
N LYS A 79 1.50 -14.21 -0.53
CA LYS A 79 2.72 -13.44 -0.30
C LYS A 79 3.51 -13.19 -1.58
N GLN A 80 3.73 -14.23 -2.38
CA GLN A 80 4.47 -14.11 -3.65
C GLN A 80 3.73 -13.20 -4.64
N MET A 81 2.41 -13.29 -4.70
CA MET A 81 1.59 -12.41 -5.55
C MET A 81 1.70 -10.94 -5.10
N LEU A 82 1.56 -10.65 -3.80
CA LEU A 82 1.67 -9.28 -3.29
C LEU A 82 3.07 -8.69 -3.54
N ASP A 83 4.12 -9.48 -3.27
CA ASP A 83 5.51 -9.05 -3.44
C ASP A 83 5.85 -8.82 -4.93
N SER A 84 5.38 -9.69 -5.83
CA SER A 84 5.68 -9.61 -7.27
C SER A 84 4.95 -8.47 -7.99
N ASN A 85 3.81 -8.02 -7.46
CA ASN A 85 3.01 -6.95 -8.04
C ASN A 85 3.21 -5.59 -7.35
N TYR A 86 4.18 -5.48 -6.44
CA TYR A 86 4.47 -4.26 -5.70
C TYR A 86 3.26 -3.71 -4.93
N THR A 87 2.45 -4.61 -4.35
CA THR A 87 1.24 -4.25 -3.62
C THR A 87 1.59 -3.58 -2.28
N ASP A 88 1.16 -2.35 -2.09
CA ASP A 88 1.41 -1.60 -0.84
C ASP A 88 0.39 -1.93 0.28
N GLY A 89 -0.78 -2.48 -0.06
CA GLY A 89 -1.83 -2.81 0.91
C GLY A 89 -2.88 -3.79 0.38
N PHE A 90 -3.32 -4.72 1.23
CA PHE A 90 -4.27 -5.78 0.89
C PHE A 90 -5.17 -6.13 2.08
N VAL A 91 -6.49 -6.16 1.85
CA VAL A 91 -7.51 -6.44 2.87
C VAL A 91 -8.53 -7.43 2.30
N VAL A 92 -8.89 -8.43 3.08
CA VAL A 92 -9.98 -9.37 2.78
C VAL A 92 -11.14 -9.09 3.72
N LEU A 93 -12.31 -8.77 3.18
CA LEU A 93 -13.57 -8.68 3.93
C LEU A 93 -14.40 -9.93 3.65
N HIS A 94 -14.70 -10.71 4.69
CA HIS A 94 -15.51 -11.91 4.58
C HIS A 94 -16.50 -11.99 5.75
N GLN A 95 -17.78 -12.14 5.44
CA GLN A 95 -18.87 -12.21 6.42
C GLN A 95 -18.88 -11.06 7.45
N GLY A 96 -18.57 -9.84 6.99
CA GLY A 96 -18.53 -8.66 7.85
C GLY A 96 -17.30 -8.56 8.75
N THR A 97 -16.33 -9.45 8.59
CA THR A 97 -15.05 -9.42 9.31
C THR A 97 -13.88 -9.19 8.36
N THR A 98 -12.87 -8.45 8.80
CA THR A 98 -11.67 -8.17 8.02
C THR A 98 -10.51 -9.06 8.44
N SER A 99 -9.73 -9.50 7.46
CA SER A 99 -8.39 -10.05 7.66
C SER A 99 -7.43 -9.32 6.74
N CYS A 100 -6.28 -8.94 7.27
CA CYS A 100 -5.29 -8.17 6.55
C CYS A 100 -3.96 -8.92 6.61
N THR A 101 -3.21 -8.92 5.51
CA THR A 101 -1.81 -9.33 5.52
C THR A 101 -0.95 -8.20 4.95
N ASN A 102 0.25 -8.06 5.51
CA ASN A 102 1.21 -6.95 5.36
C ASN A 102 0.95 -5.72 6.28
N SER A 103 1.99 -5.33 7.06
CA SER A 103 1.89 -4.54 8.31
C SER A 103 1.38 -3.10 8.14
N LEU A 104 1.48 -2.48 6.96
CA LEU A 104 1.15 -1.05 6.79
C LEU A 104 -0.34 -0.71 6.98
N ILE A 105 -1.25 -1.67 6.78
CA ILE A 105 -2.69 -1.48 7.03
C ILE A 105 -3.10 -2.06 8.38
N CYS A 106 -2.57 -3.22 8.78
CA CYS A 106 -2.94 -3.86 10.05
C CYS A 106 -2.51 -3.07 11.29
N GLU A 107 -1.44 -2.27 11.18
CA GLU A 107 -0.82 -1.61 12.34
C GLU A 107 -1.42 -0.22 12.64
N GLN A 108 -2.15 0.36 11.68
CA GLN A 108 -2.86 1.64 11.88
C GLN A 108 -4.09 1.54 12.78
N ASP A 109 -4.53 0.32 13.14
CA ASP A 109 -5.61 0.07 14.11
C ASP A 109 -5.19 0.17 15.58
N SER A 110 -3.92 0.48 15.90
CA SER A 110 -3.53 0.65 17.30
C SER A 110 -3.63 2.10 17.79
N HIS A 111 -3.06 3.11 17.15
CA HIS A 111 -3.13 4.49 17.63
C HIS A 111 -2.76 5.50 16.53
N SER A 112 -3.71 6.02 15.75
CA SER A 112 -3.55 7.32 15.09
C SER A 112 -4.90 7.95 14.75
N ARG A 113 -5.39 8.68 15.75
CA ARG A 113 -6.43 9.70 15.67
C ARG A 113 -6.02 10.72 14.59
N TRP A 114 -6.71 10.72 13.44
CA TRP A 114 -6.68 11.82 12.49
C TRP A 114 -7.30 13.05 13.18
N GLN A 115 -6.45 13.91 13.76
CA GLN A 115 -6.76 15.29 14.12
C GLN A 115 -6.31 16.21 12.98
#